data_AF-A0A1E3WJY2-F1
#
_entry.id   AF-A0A1E3WJY2-F1
#
_cell.length_a   1.000
_cell.length_b   1.000
_cell.length_c   1.000
_cell.angle_alpha   90.00
_cell.angle_beta   90.00
_cell.angle_gamma   90.00
#
_symmetry.space_group_name_H-M   'P 1'
#
loop_
_entity.id
_entity.type
_entity.pdbx_description
1 polymer ?
#
loop_
_entity_poly.entity_id
_entity_poly.type
_entity_poly.pdbx_seq_one_letter_code
_entity_poly.pdbx_strand_id
1 'polypeptide(L)'
;MLGAEMDAKKIILAVLALFIMAGLVMKKVIKPRGFRNNNPLNIDYNKANNWDGQMGIETDVPKGVKPRFIKFSSMEYGVRAAAKLVKNYMNIHGLRTVHGIINRWAPDSENVTHAYVEHVAHKLGVSPYEPILESDIPELLYYMIKHENGEYLDMATVIEGSKMAGIAA
;
A
#
# COMPACT_ATOMS: atom_id res chain seq x y z
N MET A 1 24.50 -57.06 8.12
CA MET A 1 23.57 -56.16 8.82
C MET A 1 24.07 -54.72 8.96
N LEU A 2 25.36 -54.48 9.26
CA LEU A 2 25.91 -53.12 9.45
C LEU A 2 25.83 -52.17 8.23
N GLY A 3 25.94 -52.69 7.00
CA GLY A 3 25.91 -51.86 5.78
C GLY A 3 24.55 -51.18 5.53
N ALA A 4 23.46 -51.96 5.64
CA ALA A 4 22.10 -51.45 5.43
C ALA A 4 21.68 -50.41 6.49
N GLU A 5 22.14 -50.56 7.73
CA GLU A 5 21.87 -49.60 8.80
C GLU A 5 22.64 -48.28 8.61
N MET A 6 23.87 -48.36 8.11
CA MET A 6 24.67 -47.19 7.75
C MET A 6 24.08 -46.43 6.55
N ASP A 7 23.54 -47.14 5.56
CA ASP A 7 22.89 -46.54 4.39
C ASP A 7 21.57 -45.86 4.76
N ALA A 8 20.76 -46.47 5.64
CA ALA A 8 19.55 -45.86 6.17
C ALA A 8 19.84 -44.55 6.93
N LYS A 9 20.90 -44.50 7.75
CA LYS A 9 21.32 -43.28 8.46
C LYS A 9 21.75 -42.18 7.51
N LYS A 10 22.50 -42.50 6.45
CA LYS A 10 22.91 -41.52 5.41
C LYS A 10 21.70 -40.95 4.66
N ILE A 11 20.72 -41.78 4.33
CA ILE A 11 19.48 -41.35 3.67
C ILE A 11 18.69 -40.41 4.59
N ILE A 12 18.56 -40.73 5.88
CA ILE A 12 17.86 -39.89 6.85
C ILE A 12 18.56 -38.52 7.01
N LEU A 13 19.89 -38.50 7.11
CA LEU A 13 20.67 -37.26 7.18
C LEU A 13 20.52 -36.41 5.90
N ALA A 14 20.51 -37.04 4.72
CA ALA A 14 20.30 -36.33 3.46
C ALA A 14 18.90 -35.71 3.36
N VAL A 15 17.86 -36.42 3.80
CA VAL A 15 16.47 -35.91 3.83
C VAL A 15 16.32 -34.76 4.83
N LEU A 16 16.91 -34.87 6.03
CA LEU A 16 16.91 -33.79 7.02
C LEU A 16 17.66 -32.55 6.51
N ALA A 17 18.81 -32.72 5.87
CA ALA A 17 19.54 -31.63 5.24
C ALA A 17 18.71 -30.96 4.11
N LEU A 18 17.95 -31.73 3.35
CA LEU A 18 17.05 -31.21 2.30
C LEU A 18 15.90 -30.38 2.90
N PHE A 19 15.31 -30.83 4.02
CA PHE A 19 14.26 -30.08 4.72
C PHE A 19 14.81 -28.80 5.38
N ILE A 20 16.02 -28.83 5.92
CA ILE A 20 16.70 -27.63 6.47
C ILE A 20 17.02 -26.64 5.34
N MET A 21 17.54 -27.11 4.21
CA MET A 21 17.79 -26.27 3.03
C MET A 21 16.49 -25.70 2.45
N ALA A 22 15.42 -26.48 2.36
CA ALA A 22 14.11 -26.00 1.91
C ALA A 22 13.50 -24.97 2.88
N GLY A 23 13.69 -25.14 4.20
CA GLY A 23 13.31 -24.15 5.21
C GLY A 23 14.15 -22.88 5.17
N LEU A 24 15.42 -22.97 4.78
CA LEU A 24 16.33 -21.83 4.54
C LEU A 24 16.02 -21.06 3.26
N VAL A 25 15.33 -21.66 2.28
CA VAL A 25 14.66 -20.94 1.18
C VAL A 25 13.38 -20.29 1.72
N MET A 26 13.53 -19.49 2.77
CA MET A 26 12.51 -18.54 3.20
C MET A 26 12.14 -17.69 1.99
N LYS A 27 10.86 -17.72 1.60
CA LYS A 27 10.26 -16.81 0.63
C LYS A 27 10.63 -15.39 1.05
N LYS A 28 11.53 -14.72 0.32
CA LYS A 28 11.73 -13.28 0.48
C LYS A 28 10.37 -12.64 0.21
N VAL A 29 9.71 -12.14 1.25
CA VAL A 29 8.43 -11.43 1.09
C VAL A 29 8.75 -10.17 0.31
N ILE A 30 8.47 -10.20 -1.00
CA ILE A 30 8.63 -9.04 -1.86
C ILE A 30 7.57 -8.05 -1.42
N LYS A 31 8.00 -6.96 -0.75
CA LYS A 31 7.10 -5.87 -0.36
C LYS A 31 6.31 -5.39 -1.59
N PRO A 32 5.02 -5.03 -1.44
CA PRO A 32 4.23 -4.42 -2.50
C PRO A 32 4.91 -3.20 -3.11
N ARG A 33 4.56 -2.89 -4.36
CA ARG A 33 5.19 -1.82 -5.14
C ARG A 33 5.08 -0.46 -4.43
N GLY A 34 3.92 -0.13 -3.88
CA GLY A 34 3.71 1.11 -3.13
C GLY A 34 4.67 1.24 -1.95
N PHE A 35 4.89 0.15 -1.20
CA PHE A 35 5.84 0.14 -0.09
C PHE A 35 7.30 0.29 -0.52
N ARG A 36 7.69 -0.31 -1.64
CA ARG A 36 9.05 -0.12 -2.20
C ARG A 36 9.29 1.31 -2.70
N ASN A 37 8.23 1.97 -3.16
CA ASN A 37 8.30 3.33 -3.68
C ASN A 37 8.08 4.41 -2.61
N ASN A 38 7.82 4.03 -1.35
CA ASN A 38 7.30 4.93 -0.31
C ASN A 38 6.05 5.71 -0.77
N ASN A 39 5.25 5.12 -1.65
CA ASN A 39 4.06 5.69 -2.27
C ASN A 39 2.90 4.71 -2.06
N PRO A 40 2.34 4.67 -0.84
CA PRO A 40 1.47 3.57 -0.43
C PRO A 40 0.09 3.61 -1.10
N LEU A 41 -0.25 4.68 -1.82
CA LEU A 41 -1.50 4.80 -2.58
C LEU A 41 -1.27 4.99 -4.09
N ASN A 42 -0.11 4.56 -4.60
CA ASN A 42 0.19 4.48 -6.03
C ASN A 42 -0.06 5.79 -6.79
N ILE A 43 0.30 6.93 -6.21
CA ILE A 43 0.18 8.25 -6.86
C ILE A 43 1.01 8.26 -8.16
N ASP A 44 0.43 8.79 -9.24
CA ASP A 44 1.11 8.93 -10.52
C ASP A 44 2.19 10.01 -10.49
N TYR A 45 3.31 9.72 -11.15
CA TYR A 45 4.34 10.72 -11.38
C TYR A 45 3.86 11.73 -12.43
N ASN A 46 3.95 13.01 -12.11
CA ASN A 46 3.70 14.10 -13.05
C ASN A 46 4.82 15.15 -12.90
N LYS A 47 5.45 15.52 -14.02
CA LYS A 47 6.53 16.52 -14.06
C LYS A 47 6.11 17.91 -13.56
N ALA A 48 4.81 18.24 -13.64
CA ALA A 48 4.27 19.49 -13.14
C ALA A 48 4.12 19.51 -11.61
N ASN A 49 4.17 18.35 -10.95
CA ASN A 49 4.11 18.25 -9.50
C ASN A 49 5.52 18.29 -8.90
N ASN A 50 5.66 18.98 -7.78
CA ASN A 50 6.89 19.04 -6.99
C ASN A 50 6.56 18.77 -5.52
N TRP A 51 6.23 17.52 -5.20
CA TRP A 51 5.90 17.13 -3.83
C TRP A 51 7.15 17.15 -2.95
N ASP A 52 7.03 17.62 -1.71
CA ASP A 52 8.09 17.43 -0.71
C ASP A 52 8.43 15.94 -0.59
N GLY A 53 9.72 15.63 -0.59
CA GLY A 53 10.22 14.25 -0.54
C GLY A 53 10.12 13.50 -1.88
N GLN A 54 9.67 14.11 -2.98
CA GLN A 54 9.66 13.48 -4.30
C GLN A 54 11.07 13.13 -4.78
N MET A 55 11.28 11.86 -5.15
CA MET A 55 12.55 11.33 -5.66
C MET A 55 12.53 11.07 -7.18
N GLY A 56 11.41 11.35 -7.83
CA GLY A 56 11.20 11.12 -9.26
C GLY A 56 10.24 9.97 -9.55
N ILE A 57 10.25 9.49 -10.79
CA ILE A 57 9.47 8.31 -11.20
C ILE A 57 10.18 7.03 -10.75
N GLU A 58 9.41 5.99 -10.49
CA GLU A 58 9.96 4.68 -10.16
C GLU A 58 10.90 4.10 -11.22
N THR A 59 11.93 3.40 -10.76
CA THR A 59 12.95 2.75 -11.62
C THR A 59 12.90 1.24 -11.54
N ASP A 60 12.36 0.71 -10.43
CA ASP A 60 12.43 -0.71 -10.08
C ASP A 60 11.18 -1.45 -10.57
N VAL A 61 10.90 -1.34 -11.87
CA VAL A 61 9.75 -1.97 -12.55
C VAL A 61 10.19 -3.15 -13.40
N PRO A 62 9.37 -4.23 -13.50
CA PRO A 62 9.70 -5.37 -14.37
C PRO A 62 9.92 -4.94 -15.82
N LYS A 63 10.80 -5.66 -16.52
CA LYS A 63 11.07 -5.41 -17.94
C LYS A 63 9.77 -5.45 -18.76
N GLY A 64 9.55 -4.44 -19.58
CA GLY A 64 8.34 -4.30 -20.40
C GLY A 64 7.18 -3.57 -19.70
N VAL A 65 7.27 -3.28 -18.41
CA VAL A 65 6.31 -2.44 -17.68
C VAL A 65 6.77 -0.99 -17.73
N LYS A 66 5.89 -0.08 -18.15
CA LYS A 66 6.19 1.37 -18.15
C LYS A 66 6.19 1.90 -16.70
N PRO A 67 7.24 2.62 -16.26
CA PRO A 67 7.19 3.39 -15.02
C PRO A 67 6.02 4.37 -15.02
N ARG A 68 5.27 4.42 -13.92
CA ARG A 68 4.07 5.25 -13.79
C ARG A 68 4.07 6.05 -12.49
N PHE A 69 4.46 5.42 -11.39
CA PHE A 69 4.27 5.98 -10.06
C PHE A 69 5.46 6.80 -9.59
N ILE A 70 5.18 7.82 -8.77
CA ILE A 70 6.20 8.61 -8.08
C ILE A 70 6.87 7.77 -6.97
N LYS A 71 8.15 8.04 -6.70
CA LYS A 71 8.88 7.58 -5.51
C LYS A 71 9.03 8.73 -4.52
N PHE A 72 8.90 8.42 -3.24
CA PHE A 72 9.19 9.35 -2.15
C PHE A 72 10.42 8.92 -1.33
N SER A 73 11.05 9.88 -0.66
CA SER A 73 12.20 9.64 0.22
C SER A 73 11.83 8.86 1.48
N SER A 74 10.59 9.01 1.98
CA SER A 74 10.05 8.24 3.10
C SER A 74 8.55 8.02 2.95
N MET A 75 8.00 7.07 3.73
CA MET A 75 6.59 6.69 3.65
C MET A 75 5.65 7.82 4.09
N GLU A 76 6.08 8.61 5.07
CA GLU A 76 5.39 9.80 5.59
C GLU A 76 5.15 10.81 4.47
N TYR A 77 6.12 11.01 3.56
CA TYR A 77 5.94 11.90 2.40
C TYR A 77 4.92 11.36 1.39
N GLY A 78 4.88 10.05 1.17
CA GLY A 78 3.85 9.42 0.34
C GLY A 78 2.45 9.53 0.93
N VAL A 79 2.32 9.28 2.23
CA VAL A 79 1.06 9.50 2.97
C VAL A 79 0.66 10.96 2.93
N ARG A 80 1.58 11.90 3.17
CA ARG A 80 1.33 13.35 3.10
C ARG A 80 0.79 13.76 1.74
N ALA A 81 1.38 13.28 0.66
CA ALA A 81 0.91 13.58 -0.69
C ALA A 81 -0.54 13.09 -0.88
N ALA A 82 -0.85 11.88 -0.40
CA ALA A 82 -2.20 11.35 -0.46
C ALA A 82 -3.21 12.14 0.40
N ALA A 83 -2.84 12.49 1.63
CA ALA A 83 -3.66 13.32 2.52
C ALA A 83 -3.97 14.68 1.89
N LYS A 84 -2.98 15.33 1.24
CA LYS A 84 -3.19 16.58 0.49
C LYS A 84 -4.16 16.41 -0.67
N LEU A 85 -4.05 15.32 -1.42
CA LEU A 85 -4.98 15.03 -2.52
C LEU A 85 -6.41 14.85 -2.01
N VAL A 86 -6.62 14.01 -0.98
CA VAL A 86 -7.95 13.81 -0.39
C VAL A 86 -8.51 15.11 0.19
N LYS A 87 -7.70 15.88 0.94
CA LYS A 87 -8.11 17.20 1.44
C LYS A 87 -8.55 18.14 0.33
N ASN A 88 -7.82 18.16 -0.80
CA ASN A 88 -8.22 18.95 -1.96
C ASN A 88 -9.52 18.44 -2.58
N TYR A 89 -9.76 17.12 -2.61
CA TYR A 89 -11.03 16.57 -3.08
C TYR A 89 -12.20 17.04 -2.22
N MET A 90 -12.02 17.06 -0.90
CA MET A 90 -13.03 17.52 0.05
C MET A 90 -13.28 19.03 -0.08
N ASN A 91 -12.22 19.84 -0.18
CA ASN A 91 -12.32 21.29 -0.04
C ASN A 91 -12.52 22.05 -1.36
N ILE A 92 -11.96 21.54 -2.46
CA ILE A 92 -12.05 22.19 -3.79
C ILE A 92 -13.22 21.59 -4.58
N HIS A 93 -13.48 20.29 -4.42
CA HIS A 93 -14.48 19.58 -5.23
C HIS A 93 -15.74 19.17 -4.43
N GLY A 94 -15.77 19.43 -3.11
CA GLY A 94 -16.92 19.07 -2.26
C GLY A 94 -17.11 17.55 -2.09
N LEU A 95 -16.12 16.74 -2.43
CA LEU A 95 -16.22 15.28 -2.36
C LEU A 95 -15.94 14.83 -0.93
N ARG A 96 -17.00 14.68 -0.15
CA ARG A 96 -16.92 14.36 1.28
C ARG A 96 -17.41 12.97 1.65
N THR A 97 -17.67 12.09 0.68
CA THR A 97 -18.12 10.72 0.95
C THR A 97 -17.05 9.72 0.53
N VAL A 98 -17.01 8.54 1.14
CA VAL A 98 -16.08 7.46 0.72
C VAL A 98 -16.26 7.16 -0.76
N HIS A 99 -17.50 7.06 -1.22
CA HIS A 99 -17.84 6.90 -2.64
C HIS A 99 -17.25 8.01 -3.51
N GLY A 100 -17.43 9.28 -3.16
CA GLY A 100 -16.94 10.40 -3.96
C GLY A 100 -15.41 10.49 -4.02
N ILE A 101 -14.76 10.23 -2.89
CA ILE A 101 -13.29 10.29 -2.79
C ILE A 101 -12.66 9.15 -3.58
N ILE A 102 -13.11 7.91 -3.40
CA ILE A 102 -12.54 6.74 -4.08
C ILE A 102 -12.83 6.75 -5.58
N ASN A 103 -14.04 7.13 -6.02
CA ASN A 103 -14.33 7.23 -7.47
C ASN A 103 -13.46 8.29 -8.16
N ARG A 104 -13.06 9.34 -7.46
CA ARG A 104 -12.08 10.30 -8.00
C ARG A 104 -10.67 9.74 -7.98
N TRP A 105 -10.32 8.97 -6.96
CA TRP A 105 -8.99 8.39 -6.79
C TRP A 105 -8.71 7.29 -7.82
N ALA A 106 -9.68 6.40 -8.05
CA ALA A 106 -9.59 5.23 -8.92
C ALA A 106 -10.86 5.13 -9.79
N PRO A 107 -10.96 5.90 -10.90
CA PRO A 107 -12.16 5.98 -11.75
C PRO A 107 -12.37 4.77 -12.68
N ASP A 108 -11.81 3.60 -12.35
CA ASP A 108 -11.93 2.39 -13.17
C ASP A 108 -13.39 1.86 -13.22
N SER A 109 -13.62 0.77 -13.96
CA SER A 109 -14.95 0.19 -14.17
C SER A 109 -15.78 0.08 -12.88
N GLU A 110 -17.07 0.38 -12.98
CA GLU A 110 -18.00 0.49 -11.83
C GLU A 110 -17.87 -0.65 -10.82
N ASN A 111 -17.67 -1.90 -11.27
CA ASN A 111 -17.55 -3.07 -10.40
C ASN A 111 -16.31 -3.08 -9.50
N VAL A 112 -15.16 -2.62 -10.00
CA VAL A 112 -13.91 -2.59 -9.23
C VAL A 112 -13.98 -1.49 -8.19
N THR A 113 -14.49 -0.32 -8.59
CA THR A 113 -14.62 0.82 -7.71
C THR A 113 -15.68 0.60 -6.63
N HIS A 114 -16.78 -0.10 -6.94
CA HIS A 114 -17.76 -0.51 -5.94
C HIS A 114 -17.14 -1.37 -4.83
N ALA A 115 -16.33 -2.38 -5.17
CA ALA A 115 -15.68 -3.22 -4.17
C ALA A 115 -14.69 -2.44 -3.29
N TYR A 116 -13.99 -1.45 -3.87
CA TYR A 116 -13.11 -0.55 -3.12
C TYR A 116 -13.91 0.32 -2.15
N VAL A 117 -14.96 0.97 -2.64
CA VAL A 117 -15.85 1.83 -1.84
C VAL A 117 -16.44 1.05 -0.67
N GLU A 118 -17.02 -0.13 -0.92
CA GLU A 118 -17.62 -0.96 0.12
C GLU A 118 -16.59 -1.42 1.16
N HIS A 119 -15.41 -1.86 0.71
CA HIS A 119 -14.35 -2.29 1.63
C HIS A 119 -13.93 -1.17 2.58
N VAL A 120 -13.70 0.03 2.07
CA VAL A 120 -13.24 1.17 2.88
C VAL A 120 -14.37 1.70 3.77
N ALA A 121 -15.58 1.86 3.24
CA ALA A 121 -16.73 2.35 4.01
C ALA A 121 -17.06 1.42 5.18
N HIS A 122 -17.09 0.10 4.93
CA HIS A 122 -17.32 -0.90 5.97
C HIS A 122 -16.24 -0.86 7.07
N LYS A 123 -14.97 -0.66 6.69
CA LYS A 123 -13.87 -0.57 7.66
C LYS A 123 -13.89 0.73 8.47
N LEU A 124 -14.32 1.83 7.86
CA LEU A 124 -14.48 3.12 8.52
C LEU A 124 -15.76 3.20 9.36
N GLY A 125 -16.70 2.27 9.18
CA GLY A 125 -17.95 2.21 9.95
C GLY A 125 -18.99 3.24 9.52
N VAL A 126 -18.93 3.71 8.27
CA VAL A 126 -19.83 4.73 7.71
C VAL A 126 -20.57 4.20 6.49
N SER A 127 -21.69 4.83 6.12
CA SER A 127 -22.28 4.58 4.80
C SER A 127 -21.35 5.11 3.69
N PRO A 128 -21.24 4.43 2.52
CA PRO A 128 -20.49 4.94 1.37
C PRO A 128 -20.82 6.37 0.94
N TYR A 129 -22.06 6.80 1.19
CA TYR A 129 -22.62 8.10 0.80
C TYR A 129 -22.76 9.07 1.98
N GLU A 130 -22.36 8.66 3.18
CA GLU A 130 -22.35 9.54 4.36
C GLU A 130 -21.14 10.48 4.30
N PRO A 131 -21.33 11.78 4.60
CA PRO A 131 -20.23 12.72 4.68
C PRO A 131 -19.26 12.39 5.83
N ILE A 132 -17.97 12.39 5.53
CA ILE A 132 -16.87 12.28 6.49
C ILE A 132 -16.18 13.64 6.72
N LEU A 133 -15.44 13.74 7.82
CA LEU A 133 -14.69 14.92 8.25
C LEU A 133 -13.24 14.85 7.78
N GLU A 134 -12.54 15.99 7.76
CA GLU A 134 -11.11 15.99 7.44
C GLU A 134 -10.29 15.21 8.48
N SER A 135 -10.75 15.15 9.73
CA SER A 135 -10.16 14.34 10.80
C SER A 135 -10.17 12.84 10.50
N ASP A 136 -11.02 12.39 9.58
CA ASP A 136 -11.17 10.97 9.23
C ASP A 136 -10.18 10.55 8.12
N ILE A 137 -9.47 11.52 7.50
CA ILE A 137 -8.49 11.27 6.45
C ILE A 137 -7.44 10.22 6.88
N PRO A 138 -6.83 10.26 8.07
CA PRO A 138 -5.84 9.24 8.45
C PRO A 138 -6.40 7.82 8.41
N GLU A 139 -7.59 7.57 8.98
CA GLU A 139 -8.20 6.23 8.96
C GLU A 139 -8.66 5.83 7.55
N LEU A 140 -9.20 6.77 6.78
CA LEU A 140 -9.53 6.55 5.38
C LEU A 140 -8.29 6.08 4.60
N LEU A 141 -7.17 6.80 4.70
CA LEU A 141 -5.92 6.44 4.04
C LEU A 141 -5.41 5.08 4.52
N TYR A 142 -5.49 4.79 5.82
CA TYR A 142 -5.08 3.51 6.38
C TYR A 142 -5.79 2.32 5.70
N TYR A 143 -7.11 2.42 5.51
CA TYR A 143 -7.89 1.37 4.84
C TYR A 143 -7.72 1.35 3.32
N MET A 144 -7.51 2.51 2.68
CA MET A 144 -7.13 2.58 1.28
C MET A 144 -5.79 1.89 1.03
N ILE A 145 -4.78 2.12 1.89
CA ILE A 145 -3.45 1.51 1.77
C ILE A 145 -3.55 -0.02 1.87
N LYS A 146 -4.39 -0.52 2.78
CA LYS A 146 -4.67 -1.95 2.90
C LYS A 146 -5.29 -2.53 1.63
N HIS A 147 -6.22 -1.81 1.01
CA HIS A 147 -6.84 -2.23 -0.23
C HIS A 147 -5.82 -2.27 -1.38
N GLU A 148 -5.01 -1.22 -1.52
CA GLU A 148 -4.00 -1.08 -2.60
C GLU A 148 -2.87 -2.10 -2.52
N ASN A 149 -2.41 -2.44 -1.30
CA ASN A 149 -1.18 -3.21 -1.12
C ASN A 149 -1.41 -4.61 -0.54
N GLY A 150 -2.62 -4.90 -0.06
CA GLY A 150 -2.91 -6.13 0.67
C GLY A 150 -2.29 -6.18 2.08
N GLU A 151 -1.60 -5.12 2.53
CA GLU A 151 -1.01 -5.00 3.86
C GLU A 151 -1.24 -3.60 4.44
N TYR A 152 -1.28 -3.50 5.77
CA TYR A 152 -1.40 -2.22 6.46
C TYR A 152 -0.03 -1.55 6.55
N LEU A 153 -0.02 -0.22 6.43
CA LEU A 153 1.08 0.60 6.92
C LEU A 153 0.85 0.88 8.41
N ASP A 154 1.91 1.05 9.19
CA ASP A 154 1.77 1.45 10.59
C ASP A 154 0.95 2.75 10.73
N MET A 155 -0.01 2.75 11.65
CA MET A 155 -0.94 3.88 11.79
C MET A 155 -0.21 5.16 12.25
N ALA A 156 0.89 5.06 13.00
CA ALA A 156 1.64 6.25 13.40
C ALA A 156 2.28 6.93 12.19
N THR A 157 2.79 6.18 11.22
CA THR A 157 3.27 6.74 9.94
C THR A 157 2.13 7.40 9.16
N VAL A 158 0.94 6.81 9.15
CA VAL A 158 -0.24 7.39 8.48
C VAL A 158 -0.65 8.72 9.14
N ILE A 159 -0.66 8.75 10.48
CA ILE A 159 -0.95 9.96 11.26
C ILE A 159 0.10 11.03 11.00
N GLU A 160 1.38 10.68 11.05
CA GLU A 160 2.48 11.64 10.85
C GLU A 160 2.43 12.28 9.46
N GLY A 161 2.30 11.47 8.40
CA GLY A 161 2.13 11.99 7.05
C GLY A 161 0.89 12.89 6.90
N SER A 162 -0.21 12.53 7.55
CA SER A 162 -1.44 13.34 7.56
C SER A 162 -1.24 14.68 8.30
N LYS A 163 -0.51 14.69 9.42
CA LYS A 163 -0.14 15.92 10.15
C LYS A 163 0.74 16.83 9.30
N MET A 164 1.71 16.28 8.56
CA MET A 164 2.51 17.05 7.60
C MET A 164 1.69 17.66 6.45
N ALA A 165 0.47 17.17 6.21
CA ALA A 165 -0.50 17.75 5.27
C ALA A 165 -1.44 18.79 5.92
N GLY A 166 -1.27 19.06 7.21
CA GLY A 166 -2.12 19.99 7.97
C GLY A 166 -3.50 19.41 8.30
N ILE A 167 -3.60 18.10 8.48
CA ILE A 167 -4.79 17.45 9.04
C ILE A 167 -4.66 17.45 10.56
N ALA A 168 -5.69 17.90 11.25
CA ALA A 168 -5.77 17.76 12.70
C ALA A 168 -6.10 16.29 13.01
N ALA A 169 -5.11 15.55 13.50
CA ALA A 169 -5.18 14.13 13.85
C ALA A 169 -4.76 13.92 15.29
#